data_AF-A0A356V1N4-F1
#
_entry.id   AF-A0A356V1N4-F1
#
_cell.length_a   1.000
_cell.length_b   1.000
_cell.length_c   1.000
_cell.angle_alpha   90.00
_cell.angle_beta   90.00
_cell.angle_gamma   90.00
#
_symmetry.space_group_name_H-M   'P 1'
#
loop_
_entity.id
_entity.type
_entity.pdbx_description
1 polymer ?
#
loop_
_entity_poly.entity_id
_entity_poly.type
_entity_poly.pdbx_seq_one_letter_code
_entity_poly.pdbx_strand_id
1 'polypeptide(L)'
;MFFGLDGVEVGLIIIFLSLFGGILSGFPVAFAIGGAAVISFALIAGLDSAGLLIHHAIDTSTAAYDAVVATGIHPDKITIFRNPDLPTEAVSVFPRGWEYAMNTNISFIVNRMNERVLAGASIEVLLAVLMFVMMGITLERSKIANDLLTTMARVFGPLPGGLAVSVVVVGAFLAASTGIVGATVVTMG
;
A
#
# COMPACT_ATOMS: atom_id res chain seq x y z
N MET A 1 -3.30 22.05 -6.05
CA MET A 1 -1.95 21.57 -6.45
C MET A 1 -0.93 22.03 -5.42
N PHE A 2 -0.45 21.11 -4.58
CA PHE A 2 0.66 21.36 -3.67
C PHE A 2 1.95 20.94 -4.41
N PHE A 3 2.88 21.87 -4.67
CA PHE A 3 4.13 21.58 -5.41
C PHE A 3 3.97 21.00 -6.84
N GLY A 4 2.82 21.17 -7.49
CA GLY A 4 2.55 20.60 -8.82
C GLY A 4 2.17 19.12 -8.83
N LEU A 5 2.08 18.50 -7.65
CA LEU A 5 1.58 17.14 -7.45
C LEU A 5 0.09 17.15 -7.15
N ASP A 6 -0.55 16.06 -7.54
CA ASP A 6 -1.94 15.79 -7.29
C ASP A 6 -2.21 15.37 -5.83
N GLY A 7 -3.42 15.63 -5.31
CA GLY A 7 -3.79 15.26 -3.94
C GLY A 7 -3.62 13.76 -3.66
N VAL A 8 -3.89 12.90 -4.65
CA VAL A 8 -3.70 11.46 -4.52
C VAL A 8 -2.22 11.08 -4.47
N GLU A 9 -1.39 11.72 -5.30
CA GLU A 9 0.06 11.50 -5.34
C GLU A 9 0.74 11.90 -4.03
N VAL A 10 0.35 13.05 -3.47
CA VAL A 10 0.83 13.50 -2.16
C VAL A 10 0.40 12.50 -1.07
N GLY A 11 -0.83 11.98 -1.12
CA GLY A 11 -1.29 10.93 -0.23
C GLY A 11 -0.44 9.65 -0.30
N LEU A 12 -0.09 9.20 -1.51
CA LEU A 12 0.78 8.05 -1.72
C LEU A 12 2.19 8.26 -1.14
N ILE A 13 2.76 9.46 -1.31
CA ILE A 13 4.06 9.80 -0.75
C ILE A 13 4.01 9.76 0.78
N ILE A 14 2.95 10.29 1.39
CA ILE A 14 2.77 10.25 2.85
C ILE A 14 2.71 8.81 3.37
N ILE A 15 1.93 7.95 2.72
CA ILE A 15 1.82 6.52 3.07
C ILE A 15 3.20 5.84 2.94
N PHE A 16 3.90 6.10 1.85
CA PHE A 16 5.22 5.51 1.62
C PHE A 16 6.22 5.94 2.70
N LEU A 17 6.30 7.23 3.00
CA LEU A 17 7.22 7.76 4.00
C LEU A 17 6.89 7.28 5.42
N SER A 18 5.60 7.21 5.78
CA SER A 18 5.19 6.72 7.11
C SER A 18 5.50 5.24 7.27
N LEU A 19 5.23 4.42 6.25
CA LEU A 19 5.50 2.98 6.26
C LEU A 19 7.00 2.71 6.27
N PHE A 20 7.75 3.33 5.36
CA PHE A 20 9.18 3.10 5.24
C PHE A 20 9.93 3.62 6.46
N GLY A 21 9.55 4.79 7.00
CA GLY A 21 10.07 5.29 8.27
C GLY A 21 9.80 4.33 9.43
N GLY A 22 8.59 3.75 9.50
CA GLY A 22 8.24 2.74 10.49
C GLY A 22 9.11 1.48 10.39
N ILE A 23 9.35 0.99 9.17
CA ILE A 23 10.19 -0.19 8.93
C ILE A 23 11.67 0.10 9.26
N LEU A 24 12.20 1.24 8.83
CA LEU A 24 13.60 1.64 9.08
C LEU A 24 13.89 1.86 10.57
N SER A 25 12.87 2.17 11.38
CA SER A 25 13.04 2.34 12.83
C SER A 25 13.40 1.04 13.57
N GLY A 26 13.35 -0.11 12.90
CA GLY A 26 13.61 -1.41 13.51
C GLY A 26 12.44 -1.96 14.34
N PHE A 27 11.29 -1.29 14.34
CA PHE A 27 10.06 -1.80 14.95
C PHE A 27 9.55 -3.06 14.21
N PRO A 28 8.89 -4.00 14.89
CA PRO A 28 8.30 -5.16 14.22
C PRO A 28 7.28 -4.73 13.15
N VAL A 29 7.44 -5.26 11.94
CA VAL A 29 6.70 -4.83 10.73
C VAL A 29 5.18 -4.86 10.92
N ALA A 30 4.65 -5.84 11.67
CA ALA A 30 3.22 -5.94 11.95
C ALA A 30 2.66 -4.70 12.64
N PHE A 31 3.42 -4.11 13.58
CA PHE A 31 3.04 -2.86 14.24
C PHE A 31 3.31 -1.65 13.36
N ALA A 32 4.39 -1.68 12.57
CA ALA A 32 4.72 -0.60 11.64
C ALA A 32 3.63 -0.38 10.60
N ILE A 33 3.04 -1.44 10.03
CA ILE A 33 1.95 -1.34 9.04
C ILE A 33 0.72 -0.67 9.66
N GLY A 34 0.28 -1.14 10.84
CA GLY A 34 -0.89 -0.57 11.53
C GLY A 34 -0.67 0.89 11.94
N GLY A 35 0.48 1.20 12.52
CA GLY A 35 0.85 2.56 12.90
C GLY A 35 0.97 3.50 11.70
N ALA A 36 1.61 3.05 10.62
CA ALA A 36 1.76 3.82 9.39
C ALA A 36 0.40 4.13 8.74
N ALA A 37 -0.56 3.19 8.79
CA ALA A 37 -1.91 3.42 8.32
C ALA A 37 -2.63 4.51 9.12
N VAL A 38 -2.53 4.49 10.46
CA VAL A 38 -3.13 5.52 11.33
C VAL A 38 -2.49 6.88 11.09
N ILE A 39 -1.15 6.95 11.07
CA ILE A 39 -0.40 8.20 10.90
C ILE A 39 -0.66 8.80 9.51
N SER A 40 -0.58 7.99 8.46
CA SER A 40 -0.84 8.47 7.10
C SER A 40 -2.29 8.92 6.93
N PHE A 41 -3.26 8.16 7.45
CA PHE A 41 -4.67 8.57 7.42
C PHE A 41 -4.89 9.91 8.14
N ALA A 42 -4.31 10.09 9.33
CA ALA A 42 -4.43 11.33 10.08
C ALA A 42 -3.79 12.53 9.35
N LEU A 43 -2.61 12.33 8.75
CA LEU A 43 -1.94 13.35 7.96
C LEU A 43 -2.74 13.71 6.70
N ILE A 44 -3.24 12.71 5.97
CA ILE A 44 -4.05 12.92 4.77
C ILE A 44 -5.37 13.61 5.13
N ALA A 45 -6.07 13.17 6.19
CA ALA A 45 -7.29 13.80 6.66
C ALA A 45 -7.06 15.26 7.10
N GLY A 46 -5.95 15.54 7.80
CA GLY A 46 -5.57 16.90 8.18
C GLY A 46 -5.27 17.80 6.98
N LEU A 47 -4.58 17.28 5.97
CA LEU A 47 -4.26 18.04 4.76
C LEU A 47 -5.48 18.21 3.83
N ASP A 48 -6.37 17.23 3.77
CA ASP A 48 -7.63 17.29 3.03
C ASP A 48 -8.61 18.30 3.65
N SER A 49 -8.77 18.28 4.97
CA SER A 49 -9.58 19.28 5.71
C SER A 49 -9.03 20.70 5.63
N ALA A 50 -7.72 20.86 5.44
CA ALA A 50 -7.07 22.14 5.16
C ALA A 50 -7.21 22.60 3.69
N GLY A 51 -7.86 21.80 2.83
CA GLY A 51 -8.02 22.08 1.40
C GLY A 51 -6.72 21.99 0.60
N LEU A 52 -5.69 21.33 1.12
CA LEU A 52 -4.37 21.20 0.47
C LEU A 52 -4.29 19.97 -0.44
N LEU A 53 -5.12 18.94 -0.19
CA LEU A 53 -5.24 17.74 -1.02
C LEU A 53 -6.46 17.81 -1.92
N ILE A 54 -6.30 18.46 -3.07
CA ILE A 54 -7.34 18.60 -4.09
C ILE A 54 -6.89 17.84 -5.34
N HIS A 55 -7.76 16.96 -5.83
CA HIS A 55 -7.59 16.21 -7.07
C HIS A 55 -8.47 16.79 -8.18
N HIS A 56 -7.91 16.97 -9.37
CA HIS A 56 -8.69 17.42 -10.52
C HIS A 56 -9.33 16.21 -11.20
N ALA A 57 -10.63 16.03 -11.06
CA ALA A 57 -11.41 14.99 -11.73
C ALA A 57 -12.20 15.59 -12.90
N ILE A 58 -12.51 14.81 -13.94
CA ILE A 58 -13.36 15.27 -15.05
C ILE A 58 -14.74 15.62 -14.52
N ASP A 59 -15.21 16.81 -14.87
CA ASP A 59 -16.56 17.23 -14.57
C ASP A 59 -17.56 16.44 -15.43
N THR A 60 -18.27 15.54 -14.77
CA THR A 60 -19.29 14.69 -15.40
C THR A 60 -20.65 15.39 -15.56
N SER A 61 -20.79 16.62 -15.05
CA SER A 61 -22.02 17.40 -15.10
C SER A 61 -22.07 18.40 -16.27
N THR A 62 -20.93 18.61 -16.95
CA THR A 62 -20.85 19.56 -18.06
C THR A 62 -21.32 18.95 -19.38
N ALA A 63 -22.03 19.73 -20.19
CA ALA A 63 -22.51 19.34 -21.53
C ALA A 63 -21.39 18.85 -22.49
N ALA A 64 -20.14 19.22 -22.24
CA ALA A 64 -18.97 18.72 -22.94
C ALA A 64 -18.68 17.23 -22.65
N TYR A 65 -18.91 16.76 -21.43
CA TYR A 65 -18.81 15.35 -21.06
C TYR A 65 -19.92 14.53 -21.74
N ASP A 66 -21.15 15.04 -21.70
CA ASP A 66 -22.30 14.41 -22.38
C ASP A 66 -22.08 14.32 -23.90
N ALA A 67 -21.45 15.31 -24.51
CA ALA A 67 -21.08 15.29 -25.92
C ALA A 67 -20.09 14.17 -26.25
N VAL A 68 -19.10 13.91 -25.38
CA VAL A 68 -18.13 12.82 -25.55
C VAL A 68 -18.79 11.45 -25.34
N VAL A 69 -19.68 11.31 -24.35
CA VAL A 69 -20.45 10.07 -24.13
C VAL A 69 -21.39 9.80 -25.31
N ALA A 70 -22.00 10.85 -25.89
CA ALA A 70 -22.87 10.74 -27.05
C ALA A 70 -22.15 10.25 -28.33
N THR A 71 -20.82 10.36 -28.40
CA THR A 71 -20.02 9.76 -29.49
C THR A 71 -19.87 8.23 -29.37
N GLY A 72 -20.46 7.61 -28.34
CA GLY A 72 -20.43 6.16 -28.10
C GLY A 72 -19.20 5.68 -27.33
N ILE A 73 -18.41 6.59 -26.75
CA ILE A 73 -17.29 6.25 -25.88
C ILE A 73 -17.84 5.85 -24.51
N HIS A 74 -17.48 4.65 -24.05
CA HIS A 74 -17.86 4.16 -22.73
C HIS A 74 -17.26 5.07 -21.63
N PRO A 75 -18.02 5.45 -20.59
CA PRO A 75 -17.57 6.35 -19.51
C PRO A 75 -16.21 5.99 -18.91
N ASP A 76 -15.92 4.70 -18.76
CA ASP A 76 -14.67 4.18 -18.17
C ASP A 76 -13.42 4.47 -19.02
N LYS A 77 -13.61 4.85 -20.29
CA LYS A 77 -12.52 5.19 -21.21
C LYS A 77 -12.26 6.69 -21.28
N ILE A 78 -13.11 7.51 -20.67
CA ILE A 78 -12.99 8.96 -20.64
C ILE A 78 -12.04 9.31 -19.49
N THR A 79 -10.82 9.72 -19.84
CA THR A 79 -9.77 10.06 -18.88
C THR A 79 -9.13 11.38 -19.27
N ILE A 80 -8.56 12.08 -18.28
CA ILE A 80 -7.93 13.39 -18.47
C ILE A 80 -6.81 13.30 -19.53
N PHE A 81 -6.16 12.15 -19.64
CA PHE A 81 -5.10 11.90 -20.62
C PHE A 81 -5.59 11.67 -22.05
N ARG A 82 -6.79 11.10 -22.23
CA ARG A 82 -7.38 10.87 -23.56
C ARG A 82 -8.23 12.04 -24.03
N ASN A 83 -8.77 12.81 -23.09
CA ASN A 83 -9.71 13.88 -23.33
C ASN A 83 -9.28 15.11 -22.50
N PRO A 84 -8.14 15.75 -22.84
CA PRO A 84 -7.57 16.85 -22.07
C PRO A 84 -8.42 18.14 -22.12
N ASP A 85 -9.33 18.23 -23.10
CA ASP A 85 -10.16 19.42 -23.34
C ASP A 85 -11.43 19.44 -22.46
N LEU A 86 -11.71 18.37 -21.71
CA LEU A 86 -12.86 18.29 -20.82
C LEU A 86 -12.63 19.15 -19.56
N PRO A 87 -13.62 19.95 -19.12
CA PRO A 87 -13.51 20.70 -17.88
C PRO A 87 -13.33 19.74 -16.70
N THR A 88 -12.42 20.09 -15.80
CA THR A 88 -12.12 19.31 -14.59
C THR A 88 -12.54 20.09 -13.34
N GLU A 89 -13.25 19.43 -12.44
CA GLU A 89 -13.58 19.97 -11.12
C GLU A 89 -12.54 19.54 -10.07
N ALA A 90 -12.26 20.46 -9.14
CA ALA A 90 -11.37 20.19 -8.01
C ALA A 90 -12.14 19.45 -6.92
N VAL A 91 -11.91 18.15 -6.82
CA VAL A 91 -12.57 17.24 -5.87
C VAL A 91 -11.61 16.92 -4.71
N SER A 92 -12.14 16.87 -3.50
CA SER A 92 -11.38 16.44 -2.30
C SER A 92 -11.00 14.95 -2.40
N VAL A 93 -9.89 14.56 -1.77
CA VAL A 93 -9.46 13.15 -1.69
C VAL A 93 -10.47 12.32 -0.90
N PHE A 94 -11.22 12.92 0.02
CA PHE A 94 -12.36 12.32 0.69
C PHE A 94 -13.67 12.99 0.29
N PRO A 95 -14.33 12.57 -0.82
CA PRO A 95 -15.55 13.22 -1.33
C PRO A 95 -16.72 13.29 -0.32
N ARG A 96 -16.75 12.38 0.66
CA ARG A 96 -17.78 12.31 1.73
C ARG A 96 -17.25 12.74 3.11
N GLY A 97 -16.08 13.36 3.15
CA GLY A 97 -15.36 13.70 4.38
C GLY A 97 -14.55 12.54 4.95
N TRP A 98 -13.48 12.90 5.67
CA TRP A 98 -12.60 11.93 6.32
C TRP A 98 -13.30 11.20 7.47
N GLU A 99 -14.30 11.81 8.10
CA GLU A 99 -15.09 11.22 9.18
C GLU A 99 -15.90 10.03 8.69
N TYR A 100 -16.48 10.12 7.48
CA TYR A 100 -17.21 9.03 6.87
C TYR A 100 -16.28 7.85 6.53
N ALA A 101 -15.11 8.15 5.96
CA ALA A 101 -14.08 7.16 5.70
C ALA A 101 -13.60 6.48 6.99
N MET A 102 -13.34 7.26 8.05
CA MET A 102 -12.93 6.76 9.35
C MET A 102 -14.00 5.86 9.98
N ASN A 103 -15.26 6.31 10.03
CA ASN A 103 -16.35 5.54 10.62
C ASN A 103 -16.57 4.19 9.91
N THR A 104 -16.47 4.18 8.58
CA THR A 104 -16.60 2.94 7.79
C THR A 104 -15.48 1.95 8.13
N ASN A 105 -14.24 2.43 8.20
CA ASN A 105 -13.08 1.59 8.52
C ASN A 105 -13.11 1.10 9.98
N ILE A 106 -13.42 1.98 10.94
CA ILE A 106 -13.53 1.60 12.35
C ILE A 106 -14.66 0.58 12.54
N SER A 107 -15.82 0.79 11.92
CA SER A 107 -16.93 -0.16 11.99
C SER A 107 -16.53 -1.53 11.46
N PHE A 108 -15.82 -1.58 10.32
CA PHE A 108 -15.30 -2.82 9.78
C PHE A 108 -14.33 -3.52 10.74
N ILE A 109 -13.36 -2.78 11.29
CA ILE A 109 -12.37 -3.34 12.23
C ILE A 109 -13.04 -3.86 13.49
N VAL A 110 -13.93 -3.07 14.10
CA VAL A 110 -14.65 -3.44 15.32
C VAL A 110 -15.52 -4.67 15.10
N ASN A 111 -16.26 -4.73 13.99
CA ASN A 111 -17.04 -5.92 13.63
C ASN A 111 -16.13 -7.13 13.45
N ARG A 112 -14.98 -6.97 12.77
CA ARG A 112 -14.03 -8.07 12.57
C ARG A 112 -13.38 -8.53 13.86
N MET A 113 -13.09 -7.62 14.78
CA MET A 113 -12.60 -7.94 16.13
C MET A 113 -13.68 -8.66 16.93
N ASN A 114 -14.93 -8.22 16.87
CA ASN A 114 -16.02 -8.88 17.56
C ASN A 114 -16.19 -10.33 17.09
N GLU A 115 -16.18 -10.56 15.77
CA GLU A 115 -16.28 -11.88 15.17
C GLU A 115 -15.08 -12.79 15.48
N ARG A 116 -13.85 -12.25 15.46
CA ARG A 116 -12.61 -13.06 15.54
C ARG A 116 -11.99 -13.15 16.93
N VAL A 117 -12.26 -12.19 17.80
CA VAL A 117 -11.61 -12.06 19.12
C VAL A 117 -12.60 -12.29 20.26
N LEU A 118 -13.78 -11.66 20.20
CA LEU A 118 -14.73 -11.62 21.33
C LEU A 118 -15.78 -12.74 21.28
N ALA A 119 -16.28 -13.09 20.09
CA ALA A 119 -17.22 -14.19 19.90
C ALA A 119 -16.58 -15.59 19.98
N GLY A 120 -15.25 -15.64 20.11
CA GLY A 120 -14.43 -16.85 20.22
C GLY A 120 -13.34 -16.88 19.15
N ALA A 121 -12.08 -17.00 19.56
CA ALA A 121 -10.98 -17.19 18.62
C ALA A 121 -11.20 -18.50 17.85
N SER A 122 -11.37 -18.41 16.53
CA SER A 122 -11.31 -19.61 15.69
C SER A 122 -9.91 -20.21 15.88
N ILE A 123 -9.82 -21.36 16.55
CA ILE A 123 -8.56 -22.11 16.76
C ILE A 123 -7.78 -22.23 15.44
N GLU A 124 -8.49 -22.33 14.31
CA GLU A 124 -7.95 -22.32 12.96
C GLU A 124 -7.12 -21.08 12.61
N VAL A 125 -7.53 -19.87 13.00
CA VAL A 125 -6.76 -18.62 12.76
C VAL A 125 -5.51 -18.57 13.63
N LEU A 126 -5.61 -18.97 14.91
CA LEU A 126 -4.45 -19.06 15.80
C LEU A 126 -3.44 -20.10 15.29
N LEU A 127 -3.93 -21.25 14.81
CA LEU A 127 -3.12 -22.29 14.20
C LEU A 127 -2.46 -21.81 12.89
N ALA A 128 -3.18 -21.06 12.05
CA ALA A 128 -2.62 -20.50 10.82
C ALA A 128 -1.46 -19.53 11.11
N VAL A 129 -1.60 -18.67 12.12
CA VAL A 129 -0.50 -17.79 12.56
C VAL A 129 0.69 -18.61 13.06
N LEU A 130 0.45 -19.67 13.84
CA LEU A 130 1.51 -20.55 14.31
C LEU A 130 2.25 -21.24 13.15
N MET A 131 1.51 -21.78 12.18
CA MET A 131 2.07 -22.43 10.99
C MET A 131 2.85 -21.44 10.12
N PHE A 132 2.38 -20.19 10.01
CA PHE A 132 3.09 -19.11 9.33
C PHE A 132 4.43 -18.77 10.00
N VAL A 133 4.44 -18.61 11.33
CA VAL A 133 5.66 -18.38 12.11
C VAL A 133 6.62 -19.57 11.99
N MET A 134 6.11 -20.79 12.06
CA MET A 134 6.90 -22.01 11.91
C MET A 134 7.59 -22.07 10.54
N MET A 135 6.89 -21.71 9.45
CA MET A 135 7.50 -21.62 8.12
C MET A 135 8.64 -20.60 8.09
N GLY A 136 8.43 -19.41 8.67
CA GLY A 136 9.47 -18.37 8.76
C GLY A 136 10.72 -18.86 9.49
N ILE A 137 10.55 -19.42 10.69
CA ILE A 137 11.67 -19.94 11.49
C ILE A 137 12.37 -21.12 10.79
N THR A 138 11.62 -22.00 10.14
CA THR A 138 12.19 -23.15 9.43
C THR A 138 13.04 -22.72 8.25
N LEU A 139 12.57 -21.76 7.45
CA LEU A 139 13.32 -21.21 6.31
C LEU A 139 14.57 -20.44 6.74
N GLU A 140 14.49 -19.71 7.85
CA GLU A 140 15.64 -19.00 8.43
C GLU A 140 16.69 -19.97 8.98
N ARG A 141 16.27 -20.92 9.83
CA ARG A 141 17.18 -21.87 10.49
C ARG A 141 17.81 -22.87 9.52
N SER A 142 17.11 -23.23 8.44
CA SER A 142 17.64 -24.11 7.38
C SER A 142 18.63 -23.41 6.44
N LYS A 143 18.82 -22.09 6.55
CA LYS A 143 19.65 -21.27 5.67
C LYS A 143 19.26 -21.32 4.18
N ILE A 144 18.10 -21.90 3.84
CA ILE A 144 17.60 -21.98 2.46
C ILE A 144 17.47 -20.59 1.84
N ALA A 145 17.05 -19.59 2.63
CA ALA A 145 16.98 -18.20 2.19
C ALA A 145 18.34 -17.66 1.70
N ASN A 146 19.42 -17.96 2.42
CA ASN A 146 20.78 -17.52 2.07
C ASN A 146 21.31 -18.25 0.83
N ASP A 147 21.07 -19.56 0.75
CA ASP A 147 21.50 -20.37 -0.40
C ASP A 147 20.76 -19.98 -1.68
N LEU A 148 19.47 -19.62 -1.58
CA LEU A 148 18.70 -19.07 -2.69
C LEU A 148 19.23 -17.71 -3.14
N LEU A 149 19.51 -16.79 -2.21
CA LEU A 149 20.07 -15.48 -2.51
C LEU A 149 21.43 -15.58 -3.21
N THR A 150 22.34 -16.40 -2.68
CA THR A 150 23.68 -16.59 -3.26
C THR A 150 23.63 -17.28 -4.62
N THR A 151 22.72 -18.23 -4.81
CA THR A 151 22.51 -18.89 -6.12
C THR A 151 21.97 -17.90 -7.13
N MET A 152 20.98 -17.08 -6.77
CA MET A 152 20.43 -16.06 -7.65
C MET A 152 21.46 -14.98 -7.96
N ALA A 153 22.29 -14.57 -7.00
CA ALA A 153 23.40 -13.67 -7.23
C ALA A 153 24.40 -14.22 -8.26
N ARG A 154 24.62 -15.54 -8.34
CA ARG A 154 25.43 -16.16 -9.40
C ARG A 154 24.72 -16.16 -10.75
N VAL A 155 23.41 -16.43 -10.77
CA VAL A 155 22.59 -16.41 -12.00
C VAL A 155 22.58 -15.01 -12.63
N PHE A 156 22.39 -13.97 -11.82
CA PHE A 156 22.39 -12.58 -12.28
C PHE A 156 23.78 -11.93 -12.29
N GLY A 157 24.81 -12.59 -11.77
CA GLY A 157 26.19 -12.08 -11.65
C GLY A 157 26.84 -11.54 -12.94
N PRO A 158 26.54 -12.07 -14.15
CA PRO A 158 27.06 -11.50 -15.40
C PRO A 158 26.49 -10.11 -15.75
N LEU A 159 25.37 -9.71 -15.14
CA LEU A 159 24.75 -8.41 -15.37
C LEU A 159 25.37 -7.36 -14.43
N PRO A 160 25.71 -6.15 -14.91
CA PRO A 160 26.15 -5.07 -14.04
C PRO A 160 25.03 -4.74 -13.03
N GLY A 161 25.32 -4.94 -11.74
CA GLY A 161 24.32 -4.79 -10.65
C GLY A 161 23.52 -6.07 -10.33
N GLY A 162 23.88 -7.23 -10.88
CA GLY A 162 23.16 -8.49 -10.69
C GLY A 162 22.94 -8.92 -9.24
N LEU A 163 23.85 -8.54 -8.34
CA LEU A 163 23.73 -8.82 -6.91
C LEU A 163 22.58 -8.02 -6.27
N ALA A 164 22.43 -6.74 -6.63
CA ALA A 164 21.32 -5.90 -6.16
C ALA A 164 19.97 -6.39 -6.70
N VAL A 165 19.92 -6.76 -7.98
CA VAL A 165 18.70 -7.33 -8.60
C VAL A 165 18.29 -8.61 -7.89
N SER A 166 19.24 -9.49 -7.59
CA SER A 166 18.98 -10.75 -6.88
C SER A 166 18.42 -10.52 -5.49
N VAL A 167 18.99 -9.58 -4.73
CA VAL A 167 18.51 -9.24 -3.39
C VAL A 167 17.09 -8.67 -3.43
N VAL A 168 16.79 -7.76 -4.37
CA VAL A 168 15.44 -7.18 -4.49
C VAL A 168 14.42 -8.25 -4.88
N VAL A 169 14.72 -9.07 -5.88
CA VAL A 169 13.78 -10.09 -6.38
C VAL A 169 13.55 -11.19 -5.35
N VAL A 170 14.62 -11.80 -4.84
CA VAL A 170 14.50 -12.91 -3.86
C VAL A 170 14.01 -12.39 -2.52
N GLY A 171 14.48 -11.22 -2.09
CA GLY A 171 14.00 -10.55 -0.89
C GLY A 171 12.50 -10.26 -0.96
N ALA A 172 12.00 -9.77 -2.10
CA ALA A 172 10.57 -9.54 -2.31
C ALA A 172 9.75 -10.83 -2.21
N PHE A 173 10.19 -11.93 -2.85
CA PHE A 173 9.48 -13.21 -2.77
C PHE A 173 9.50 -13.81 -1.36
N LEU A 174 10.64 -13.82 -0.68
CA LEU A 174 10.75 -14.34 0.69
C LEU A 174 9.98 -13.48 1.70
N ALA A 175 10.02 -12.15 1.55
CA ALA A 175 9.25 -11.22 2.37
C ALA A 175 7.74 -11.41 2.16
N ALA A 176 7.28 -11.60 0.92
CA ALA A 176 5.87 -11.86 0.63
C ALA A 176 5.36 -13.16 1.28
N SER A 177 6.19 -14.22 1.31
CA SER A 177 5.77 -15.51 1.87
C SER A 177 5.83 -15.59 3.39
N THR A 178 6.75 -14.88 4.06
CA THR A 178 6.99 -15.05 5.51
C THR A 178 6.92 -13.77 6.33
N GLY A 179 6.87 -12.59 5.72
CA GLY A 179 6.84 -11.26 6.36
C GLY A 179 8.09 -10.88 7.16
N ILE A 180 8.81 -11.86 7.70
CA ILE A 180 9.90 -11.71 8.68
C ILE A 180 11.27 -11.80 8.01
N VAL A 181 11.43 -12.69 7.02
CA VAL A 181 12.74 -12.98 6.40
C VAL A 181 13.28 -11.80 5.58
N GLY A 182 12.40 -10.94 5.06
CA GLY A 182 12.83 -9.72 4.35
C GLY A 182 13.67 -8.79 5.23
N ALA A 183 13.34 -8.66 6.52
CA ALA A 183 14.07 -7.81 7.46
C ALA A 183 15.42 -8.41 7.85
N THR A 184 15.50 -9.73 8.05
CA THR A 184 16.75 -10.39 8.46
C THR A 184 17.78 -10.48 7.33
N VAL A 185 17.33 -10.60 6.08
CA VAL A 185 18.22 -10.57 4.89
C VAL A 185 18.87 -9.20 4.70
N VAL A 186 18.17 -8.10 4.99
CA VAL A 186 18.75 -6.75 4.92
C VAL A 186 19.84 -6.55 5.97
N THR A 187 19.77 -7.25 7.10
CA THR A 187 20.80 -7.22 8.16
C THR A 187 21.97 -8.20 7.94
N MET A 188 21.93 -9.05 6.91
CA MET A 188 23.00 -10.01 6.58
C MET A 188 24.08 -9.44 5.65
N GLY A 189 23.98 -8.16 5.26
CA GLY A 189 25.04 -7.44 4.54
C GLY A 189 26.28 -7.21 5.38
#